data_AF-X1PHM1-F1
#
_entry.id   AF-X1PHM1-F1
#
_cell.length_a   1.000
_cell.length_b   1.000
_cell.length_c   1.000
_cell.angle_alpha   90.00
_cell.angle_beta   90.00
_cell.angle_gamma   90.00
#
_symmetry.space_group_name_H-M   'P 1'
#
loop_
_entity.id
_entity.type
_entity.pdbx_description
1 polymer ?
#
loop_
_entity_poly.entity_id
_entity_poly.type
_entity_poly.pdbx_seq_one_letter_code
_entity_poly.pdbx_strand_id
1 'polypeptide(L)'
;DSFMVKVCLLTHENAGVIREIFGYTSPSVLGTKSAFGTGDRIGGAASATPGHIRAAKNYDVAVFFAQQSVRENARTRRTFRQVLDDATWGVFQEGYKRQWGADADHLMDLVSMGQAVDAGFTMFTVDPSHCINDTPVNMGLEESRRTFLALFSTGKEAKKFMEKYLSISRKLTSPTHTLKIEYREKKVMQIAVQYLRAIRFTSDAYAAITHHKGTTDIDFEMSVDETSTPTTALAHYLIIRELCDAGVRLTSLAPR
;
A
#
# COMPACT_ATOMS: atom_id res chain seq x y z
N ASP A 1 -38.48 -25.66 -29.20
CA ASP A 1 -37.03 -25.45 -29.05
C ASP A 1 -36.59 -25.78 -27.63
N SER A 2 -35.71 -26.77 -27.46
CA SER A 2 -35.20 -27.18 -26.14
C SER A 2 -33.95 -26.38 -25.80
N PHE A 3 -34.03 -25.49 -24.82
CA PHE A 3 -32.85 -24.84 -24.25
C PHE A 3 -32.11 -25.83 -23.35
N MET A 4 -30.77 -25.89 -23.48
CA MET A 4 -29.92 -26.55 -22.48
C MET A 4 -29.47 -25.51 -21.45
N VAL A 5 -29.69 -25.80 -20.17
CA VAL A 5 -29.31 -24.93 -19.05
C VAL A 5 -28.24 -25.62 -18.22
N LYS A 6 -27.23 -24.86 -17.78
CA LYS A 6 -26.22 -25.29 -16.82
C LYS A 6 -26.29 -24.41 -15.57
N VAL A 7 -26.41 -25.02 -14.40
CA VAL A 7 -26.32 -24.33 -13.10
C VAL A 7 -24.88 -24.46 -12.61
N CYS A 8 -24.22 -23.34 -12.35
CA CYS A 8 -22.82 -23.27 -11.91
C CYS A 8 -22.74 -22.70 -10.49
N LEU A 9 -21.89 -23.28 -9.64
CA LEU A 9 -21.61 -22.77 -8.30
C LEU A 9 -20.62 -21.58 -8.38
N LEU A 10 -20.67 -20.69 -7.38
CA LEU A 10 -19.77 -19.53 -7.27
C LEU A 10 -18.40 -19.96 -6.69
N THR A 11 -17.65 -20.76 -7.43
CA THR A 11 -16.31 -21.25 -7.02
C THR A 11 -15.19 -20.35 -7.54
N HIS A 12 -13.99 -20.49 -6.99
CA HIS A 12 -12.80 -19.76 -7.46
C HIS A 12 -12.51 -20.02 -8.94
N GLU A 13 -12.64 -21.26 -9.39
CA GLU A 13 -12.40 -21.66 -10.78
C GLU A 13 -13.39 -20.95 -11.71
N ASN A 14 -14.68 -20.93 -11.34
CA ASN A 14 -15.70 -20.22 -12.11
C ASN A 14 -15.49 -18.70 -12.05
N ALA A 15 -15.01 -18.14 -10.94
CA ALA A 15 -14.68 -16.71 -10.85
C ALA A 15 -13.50 -16.36 -11.79
N GLY A 16 -12.51 -17.24 -11.89
CA GLY A 16 -11.42 -17.14 -12.86
C GLY A 16 -11.92 -17.10 -14.31
N VAL A 17 -12.80 -18.03 -14.67
CA VAL A 17 -13.44 -18.06 -16.00
C VAL A 17 -14.25 -16.79 -16.27
N ILE A 18 -14.98 -16.29 -15.27
CA ILE A 18 -15.75 -15.04 -15.40
C ILE A 18 -14.83 -13.84 -15.63
N ARG A 19 -13.71 -13.76 -14.91
CA ARG A 19 -12.68 -12.72 -15.13
C ARG A 19 -12.08 -12.74 -16.53
N GLU A 20 -11.86 -13.94 -17.08
CA GLU A 20 -11.34 -14.13 -18.43
C GLU A 20 -12.34 -13.72 -19.52
N ILE A 21 -13.59 -14.18 -19.43
CA ILE A 21 -14.63 -13.89 -20.43
C ILE A 21 -15.10 -12.43 -20.34
N PHE A 22 -15.24 -11.93 -19.11
CA PHE A 22 -15.79 -10.62 -18.82
C PHE A 22 -14.73 -9.75 -18.15
N GLY A 23 -13.82 -9.18 -18.94
CA GLY A 23 -12.67 -8.43 -18.44
C GLY A 23 -12.98 -7.30 -17.44
N TYR A 24 -14.18 -6.71 -17.47
CA TYR A 24 -14.62 -5.70 -16.48
C TYR A 24 -14.78 -6.27 -15.05
N THR A 25 -14.89 -7.60 -14.92
CA THR A 25 -14.93 -8.31 -13.63
C THR A 25 -13.53 -8.61 -13.09
N SER A 26 -12.47 -8.25 -13.80
CA SER A 26 -11.10 -8.30 -13.27
C SER A 26 -10.76 -6.97 -12.59
N PRO A 27 -10.01 -6.98 -11.47
CA PRO A 27 -9.51 -5.75 -10.88
C PRO A 27 -8.47 -5.10 -11.80
N SER A 28 -8.28 -3.80 -11.65
CA SER A 28 -7.34 -2.98 -12.41
C SER A 28 -6.54 -2.07 -11.48
N VAL A 29 -5.40 -1.60 -11.96
CA VAL A 29 -4.64 -0.51 -11.32
C VAL A 29 -5.44 0.78 -11.51
N LEU A 30 -5.65 1.53 -10.43
CA LEU A 30 -6.45 2.75 -10.42
C LEU A 30 -5.57 4.01 -10.49
N GLY A 31 -4.29 3.92 -10.08
CA GLY A 31 -3.35 5.02 -10.07
C GLY A 31 -3.72 6.07 -9.02
N THR A 32 -3.36 7.33 -9.28
CA THR A 32 -3.57 8.44 -8.33
C THR A 32 -4.98 9.06 -8.40
N LYS A 33 -5.98 8.31 -8.87
CA LYS A 33 -7.38 8.78 -8.87
C LYS A 33 -7.86 8.86 -7.42
N SER A 34 -8.74 9.81 -7.13
CA SER A 34 -9.47 9.80 -5.85
C SER A 34 -10.20 8.47 -5.72
N ALA A 35 -9.88 7.72 -4.66
CA ALA A 35 -10.34 6.36 -4.48
C ALA A 35 -10.85 6.11 -3.06
N PHE A 36 -11.80 5.17 -2.94
CA PHE A 36 -12.21 4.60 -1.67
C PHE A 36 -11.89 3.12 -1.61
N GLY A 37 -11.38 2.70 -0.47
CA GLY A 37 -11.35 1.30 -0.08
C GLY A 37 -12.67 0.87 0.56
N THR A 38 -13.25 -0.25 0.14
CA THR A 38 -14.55 -0.73 0.66
C THR A 38 -14.45 -2.16 1.17
N GLY A 39 -13.64 -2.35 2.22
CA GLY A 39 -13.40 -3.67 2.79
C GLY A 39 -14.68 -4.40 3.20
N ASP A 40 -14.76 -5.68 2.84
CA ASP A 40 -15.89 -6.56 3.14
C ASP A 40 -15.38 -7.80 3.86
N ARG A 41 -15.56 -7.83 5.19
CA ARG A 41 -15.18 -8.96 6.06
C ARG A 41 -16.14 -10.14 6.01
N ILE A 42 -17.32 -9.96 5.41
CA ILE A 42 -18.41 -10.94 5.40
C ILE A 42 -18.24 -11.87 4.19
N GLY A 43 -18.23 -11.31 2.97
CA GLY A 43 -18.07 -12.08 1.75
C GLY A 43 -19.17 -13.10 1.47
N GLY A 44 -18.94 -13.99 0.49
CA GLY A 44 -19.86 -15.03 0.07
C GLY A 44 -21.27 -14.52 -0.27
N ALA A 45 -22.30 -15.28 0.14
CA ALA A 45 -23.70 -14.95 -0.14
C ALA A 45 -24.20 -13.67 0.55
N ALA A 46 -23.48 -13.19 1.57
CA ALA A 46 -23.81 -11.97 2.32
C ALA A 46 -22.80 -10.85 2.05
N SER A 47 -22.07 -10.92 0.93
CA SER A 47 -21.08 -9.91 0.57
C SER A 47 -21.70 -8.51 0.51
N ALA A 48 -20.96 -7.54 1.05
CA ALA A 48 -21.31 -6.14 1.01
C ALA A 48 -21.02 -5.48 -0.36
N THR A 49 -20.21 -6.10 -1.23
CA THR A 49 -19.76 -5.52 -2.50
C THR A 49 -20.91 -5.05 -3.41
N PRO A 50 -22.01 -5.80 -3.59
CA PRO A 50 -23.16 -5.28 -4.34
C PRO A 50 -23.71 -3.96 -3.78
N GLY A 51 -23.77 -3.83 -2.45
CA GLY A 51 -24.16 -2.61 -1.77
C GLY A 51 -23.16 -1.46 -1.99
N HIS A 52 -21.86 -1.75 -1.86
CA HIS A 52 -20.78 -0.80 -2.14
C HIS A 52 -20.87 -0.26 -3.58
N ILE A 53 -21.11 -1.14 -4.56
CA ILE A 53 -21.28 -0.75 -5.97
C ILE A 53 -22.49 0.17 -6.15
N ARG A 54 -23.65 -0.16 -5.57
CA ARG A 54 -24.85 0.68 -5.69
C ARG A 54 -24.65 2.07 -5.08
N ALA A 55 -23.87 2.17 -4.01
CA ALA A 55 -23.50 3.45 -3.43
C ALA A 55 -22.52 4.23 -4.33
N ALA A 56 -21.47 3.57 -4.82
CA ALA A 56 -20.40 4.21 -5.57
C ALA A 56 -20.78 4.64 -6.99
N LYS A 57 -21.69 3.91 -7.67
CA LYS A 57 -21.98 4.11 -9.10
C LYS A 57 -22.42 5.52 -9.50
N ASN A 58 -22.95 6.30 -8.55
CA ASN A 58 -23.45 7.66 -8.77
C ASN A 58 -22.37 8.75 -8.57
N TYR A 59 -21.15 8.36 -8.18
CA TYR A 59 -20.06 9.29 -7.90
C TYR A 59 -18.89 9.07 -8.87
N ASP A 60 -18.14 10.14 -9.11
CA ASP A 60 -16.89 10.06 -9.87
C ASP A 60 -15.73 9.75 -8.93
N VAL A 61 -15.71 8.51 -8.43
CA VAL A 61 -14.68 8.03 -7.52
C VAL A 61 -14.26 6.61 -7.91
N ALA A 62 -12.96 6.34 -7.86
CA ALA A 62 -12.42 5.00 -8.03
C ALA A 62 -12.69 4.18 -6.76
N VAL A 63 -12.80 2.85 -6.87
CA VAL A 63 -13.10 2.01 -5.70
C VAL A 63 -12.28 0.72 -5.72
N PHE A 64 -11.66 0.41 -4.58
CA PHE A 64 -11.08 -0.88 -4.30
C PHE A 64 -12.13 -1.77 -3.63
N PHE A 65 -12.90 -2.52 -4.44
CA PHE A 65 -13.99 -3.38 -3.94
C PHE A 65 -13.47 -4.63 -3.21
N ALA A 66 -12.31 -5.14 -3.63
CA ALA A 66 -11.61 -6.20 -2.90
C ALA A 66 -10.56 -5.54 -2.00
N GLN A 67 -10.87 -5.35 -0.73
CA GLN A 67 -9.89 -4.88 0.25
C GLN A 67 -10.02 -5.69 1.52
N GLN A 68 -8.91 -6.27 1.97
CA GLN A 68 -8.84 -6.87 3.30
C GLN A 68 -7.39 -7.01 3.73
N SER A 69 -7.11 -6.71 4.99
CA SER A 69 -5.79 -6.87 5.59
C SER A 69 -5.46 -8.33 5.91
N VAL A 70 -4.16 -8.62 6.05
CA VAL A 70 -3.68 -9.92 6.53
C VAL A 70 -4.32 -10.31 7.87
N ARG A 71 -4.45 -9.34 8.79
CA ARG A 71 -5.08 -9.51 10.11
C ARG A 71 -6.56 -9.90 10.00
N GLU A 72 -7.30 -9.28 9.09
CA GLU A 72 -8.72 -9.57 8.87
C GLU A 72 -8.92 -10.92 8.18
N ASN A 73 -8.08 -11.26 7.18
CA ASN A 73 -8.05 -12.58 6.55
C ASN A 73 -7.87 -13.68 7.61
N ALA A 74 -6.90 -13.53 8.51
CA ALA A 74 -6.67 -14.48 9.59
C ALA A 74 -7.89 -14.61 10.54
N ARG A 75 -8.49 -13.49 10.94
CA ARG A 75 -9.65 -13.47 11.87
C ARG A 75 -10.91 -14.05 11.26
N THR A 76 -11.15 -13.80 9.98
CA THR A 76 -12.32 -14.29 9.24
C THR A 76 -12.09 -15.67 8.62
N ARG A 77 -10.86 -16.21 8.73
CA ARG A 77 -10.41 -17.44 8.06
C ARG A 77 -10.65 -17.40 6.55
N ARG A 78 -10.46 -16.23 5.96
CA ARG A 78 -10.56 -15.99 4.52
C ARG A 78 -9.18 -15.83 3.92
N THR A 79 -9.09 -16.08 2.62
CA THR A 79 -7.89 -15.90 1.81
C THR A 79 -8.06 -14.71 0.88
N PHE A 80 -6.94 -14.15 0.41
CA PHE A 80 -6.95 -13.11 -0.64
C PHE A 80 -7.77 -13.53 -1.87
N ARG A 81 -7.69 -14.80 -2.29
CA ARG A 81 -8.50 -15.34 -3.39
C ARG A 81 -9.99 -15.19 -3.14
N GLN A 82 -10.47 -15.58 -1.95
CA GLN A 82 -11.89 -15.44 -1.60
C GLN A 82 -12.32 -13.96 -1.58
N VAL A 83 -11.48 -13.06 -1.07
CA VAL A 83 -11.77 -11.62 -1.07
C VAL A 83 -11.92 -11.10 -2.51
N LEU A 84 -11.03 -11.51 -3.42
CA LEU A 84 -11.13 -11.10 -4.82
C LEU A 84 -12.33 -11.72 -5.54
N ASP A 85 -12.61 -13.00 -5.29
CA ASP A 85 -13.73 -13.71 -5.91
C ASP A 85 -15.07 -13.09 -5.48
N ASP A 86 -15.23 -12.77 -4.19
CA ASP A 86 -16.45 -12.12 -3.70
C ASP A 86 -16.69 -10.77 -4.38
N ALA A 87 -15.62 -9.97 -4.56
CA ALA A 87 -15.73 -8.71 -5.30
C ALA A 87 -16.05 -8.93 -6.78
N THR A 88 -15.43 -9.94 -7.41
CA THR A 88 -15.70 -10.34 -8.80
C THR A 88 -17.18 -10.69 -9.00
N TRP A 89 -17.75 -11.49 -8.09
CA TRP A 89 -19.15 -11.86 -8.13
C TRP A 89 -20.08 -10.68 -7.93
N GLY A 90 -19.78 -9.77 -6.98
CA GLY A 90 -20.54 -8.55 -6.79
C GLY A 90 -20.53 -7.63 -8.02
N VAL A 91 -19.36 -7.46 -8.65
CA VAL A 91 -19.21 -6.69 -9.90
C VAL A 91 -20.00 -7.32 -11.05
N PHE A 92 -19.94 -8.64 -11.18
CA PHE A 92 -20.71 -9.36 -12.19
C PHE A 92 -22.22 -9.24 -11.97
N GLN A 93 -22.69 -9.46 -10.73
CA GLN A 93 -24.09 -9.37 -10.32
C GLN A 93 -24.69 -8.00 -10.62
N GLU A 94 -24.00 -6.92 -10.23
CA GLU A 94 -24.50 -5.56 -10.41
C GLU A 94 -24.24 -5.02 -11.82
N GLY A 95 -23.56 -5.79 -12.69
CA GLY A 95 -23.20 -5.37 -14.04
C GLY A 95 -22.29 -4.14 -14.09
N TYR A 96 -21.46 -3.94 -13.07
CA TYR A 96 -20.61 -2.75 -12.95
C TYR A 96 -19.45 -2.81 -13.94
N LYS A 97 -19.47 -1.99 -14.99
CA LYS A 97 -18.47 -2.03 -16.08
C LYS A 97 -17.33 -1.03 -15.96
N ARG A 98 -17.31 -0.18 -14.92
CA ARG A 98 -16.22 0.79 -14.70
C ARG A 98 -15.02 0.09 -14.07
N GLN A 99 -13.85 0.72 -14.15
CA GLN A 99 -12.65 0.26 -13.46
C GLN A 99 -12.87 0.21 -11.94
N TRP A 100 -12.30 -0.81 -11.33
CA TRP A 100 -12.23 -1.03 -9.88
C TRP A 100 -10.92 -1.75 -9.54
N GLY A 101 -10.51 -1.73 -8.28
CA GLY A 101 -9.23 -2.28 -7.84
C GLY A 101 -9.34 -3.31 -6.73
N ALA A 102 -8.22 -3.98 -6.46
CA ALA A 102 -8.07 -4.92 -5.36
C ALA A 102 -6.85 -4.52 -4.52
N ASP A 103 -7.06 -4.16 -3.25
CA ASP A 103 -6.04 -3.70 -2.30
C ASP A 103 -5.74 -4.75 -1.23
N ALA A 104 -4.50 -5.24 -1.25
CA ALA A 104 -3.97 -6.17 -0.28
C ALA A 104 -3.38 -5.35 0.88
N ASP A 105 -4.20 -5.23 1.92
CA ASP A 105 -4.00 -4.23 2.97
C ASP A 105 -3.05 -4.72 4.10
N HIS A 106 -2.33 -3.80 4.72
CA HIS A 106 -1.37 -4.05 5.81
C HIS A 106 -0.46 -5.28 5.62
N LEU A 107 0.27 -5.34 4.50
CA LEU A 107 1.26 -6.40 4.22
C LEU A 107 2.54 -6.18 5.02
N MET A 108 2.86 -7.12 5.92
CA MET A 108 4.01 -7.03 6.83
C MET A 108 5.14 -8.00 6.51
N ASP A 109 4.93 -8.94 5.58
CA ASP A 109 5.89 -10.01 5.30
C ASP A 109 5.82 -10.47 3.82
N LEU A 110 6.92 -11.06 3.34
CA LEU A 110 7.03 -11.49 1.93
C LEU A 110 6.08 -12.63 1.55
N VAL A 111 5.64 -13.45 2.52
CA VAL A 111 4.74 -14.58 2.25
C VAL A 111 3.34 -14.05 1.93
N SER A 112 2.82 -13.15 2.76
CA SER A 112 1.51 -12.52 2.51
C SER A 112 1.53 -11.68 1.22
N MET A 113 2.64 -11.00 0.91
CA MET A 113 2.83 -10.30 -0.37
C MET A 113 2.75 -11.25 -1.56
N GLY A 114 3.42 -12.40 -1.49
CA GLY A 114 3.35 -13.43 -2.54
C GLY A 114 1.93 -13.95 -2.74
N GLN A 115 1.22 -14.25 -1.65
CA GLN A 115 -0.18 -14.70 -1.70
C GLN A 115 -1.12 -13.67 -2.33
N ALA A 116 -0.91 -12.38 -2.07
CA ALA A 116 -1.68 -11.29 -2.68
C ALA A 116 -1.39 -11.18 -4.19
N VAL A 117 -0.12 -11.29 -4.60
CA VAL A 117 0.27 -11.32 -6.02
C VAL A 117 -0.40 -12.49 -6.73
N ASP A 118 -0.30 -13.70 -6.16
CA ASP A 118 -0.90 -14.93 -6.70
C ASP A 118 -2.43 -14.87 -6.79
N ALA A 119 -3.06 -14.14 -5.87
CA ALA A 119 -4.50 -13.94 -5.89
C ALA A 119 -4.95 -12.96 -6.98
N GLY A 120 -4.05 -12.12 -7.51
CA GLY A 120 -4.37 -11.15 -8.57
C GLY A 120 -4.66 -9.73 -8.07
N PHE A 121 -4.18 -9.37 -6.88
CA PHE A 121 -4.33 -8.00 -6.37
C PHE A 121 -3.58 -6.96 -7.23
N THR A 122 -4.11 -5.74 -7.24
CA THR A 122 -3.60 -4.63 -8.08
C THR A 122 -3.02 -3.49 -7.26
N MET A 123 -3.40 -3.37 -6.00
CA MET A 123 -2.82 -2.48 -5.01
C MET A 123 -2.21 -3.28 -3.86
N PHE A 124 -1.04 -2.84 -3.40
CA PHE A 124 -0.30 -3.45 -2.29
C PHE A 124 0.05 -2.38 -1.27
N THR A 125 -0.55 -2.50 -0.08
CA THR A 125 -0.31 -1.58 1.04
C THR A 125 0.65 -2.21 2.02
N VAL A 126 1.91 -1.77 1.99
CA VAL A 126 2.97 -2.29 2.84
C VAL A 126 2.95 -1.57 4.18
N ASP A 127 2.93 -2.35 5.25
CA ASP A 127 2.99 -1.87 6.63
C ASP A 127 4.35 -2.26 7.25
N PRO A 128 5.32 -1.34 7.26
CA PRO A 128 6.62 -1.53 7.88
C PRO A 128 6.64 -1.07 9.34
N SER A 129 5.50 -0.95 10.03
CA SER A 129 5.42 -0.46 11.42
C SER A 129 6.37 -1.19 12.37
N HIS A 130 6.55 -2.49 12.21
CA HIS A 130 7.49 -3.31 12.99
C HIS A 130 8.97 -2.92 12.78
N CYS A 131 9.29 -2.20 11.71
CA CYS A 131 10.62 -1.65 11.42
C CYS A 131 10.82 -0.21 11.92
N ILE A 132 9.75 0.45 12.38
CA ILE A 132 9.79 1.84 12.83
C ILE A 132 10.28 1.89 14.28
N ASN A 133 11.24 2.77 14.55
CA ASN A 133 11.79 2.97 15.87
C ASN A 133 11.24 4.24 16.52
N ASP A 134 10.40 4.11 17.53
CA ASP A 134 9.75 5.24 18.22
C ASP A 134 10.61 5.93 19.30
N THR A 135 11.77 5.35 19.64
CA THR A 135 12.67 5.90 20.66
C THR A 135 13.38 7.26 20.35
N PRO A 136 13.59 7.71 19.10
CA PRO A 136 14.38 8.90 18.78
C PRO A 136 13.88 10.24 19.33
N VAL A 137 12.61 10.32 19.75
CA VAL A 137 12.05 11.55 20.34
C VAL A 137 12.78 11.94 21.63
N ASN A 138 13.25 10.95 22.39
CA ASN A 138 13.85 11.15 23.72
C ASN A 138 15.38 10.94 23.75
N MET A 139 16.00 10.62 22.61
CA MET A 139 17.44 10.33 22.55
C MET A 139 18.30 11.59 22.70
N GLY A 140 19.39 11.45 23.48
CA GLY A 140 20.47 12.43 23.53
C GLY A 140 21.24 12.53 22.21
N LEU A 141 22.09 13.56 22.05
CA LEU A 141 22.83 13.78 20.80
C LEU A 141 23.82 12.64 20.48
N GLU A 142 24.62 12.22 21.47
CA GLU A 142 25.61 11.15 21.31
C GLU A 142 24.95 9.80 21.00
N GLU A 143 23.85 9.50 21.69
CA GLU A 143 23.06 8.30 21.42
C GLU A 143 22.47 8.32 20.01
N SER A 144 21.88 9.45 19.60
CA SER A 144 21.34 9.64 18.24
C SER A 144 22.43 9.43 17.18
N ARG A 145 23.63 9.97 17.40
CA ARG A 145 24.77 9.83 16.49
C ARG A 145 25.22 8.38 16.39
N ARG A 146 25.38 7.68 17.52
CA ARG A 146 25.77 6.27 17.54
C ARG A 146 24.76 5.40 16.79
N THR A 147 23.47 5.56 17.10
CA THR A 147 22.40 4.78 16.47
C THR A 147 22.27 5.10 14.98
N PHE A 148 22.43 6.37 14.59
CA PHE A 148 22.46 6.79 13.19
C PHE A 148 23.60 6.12 12.41
N LEU A 149 24.83 6.16 12.95
CA LEU A 149 25.98 5.54 12.30
C LEU A 149 25.81 4.03 12.11
N ALA A 150 25.16 3.36 13.06
CA ALA A 150 24.87 1.93 12.98
C ALA A 150 23.88 1.54 11.86
N LEU A 151 23.18 2.51 11.25
CA LEU A 151 22.30 2.24 10.09
C LEU A 151 23.07 2.05 8.78
N PHE A 152 24.36 2.36 8.74
CA PHE A 152 25.19 2.35 7.53
C PHE A 152 26.35 1.37 7.68
N SER A 153 26.79 0.79 6.56
CA SER A 153 27.93 -0.14 6.56
C SER A 153 29.25 0.61 6.78
N THR A 154 29.33 1.87 6.35
CA THR A 154 30.51 2.69 6.51
C THR A 154 30.19 4.11 6.98
N GLY A 155 31.16 4.74 7.67
CA GLY A 155 31.05 6.16 8.02
C GLY A 155 30.96 7.09 6.80
N LYS A 156 31.50 6.66 5.65
CA LYS A 156 31.41 7.42 4.38
C LYS A 156 29.98 7.47 3.85
N GLU A 157 29.24 6.37 3.94
CA GLU A 157 27.81 6.32 3.57
C GLU A 157 26.97 7.20 4.49
N ALA A 158 27.19 7.10 5.80
CA ALA A 158 26.49 7.93 6.78
C ALA A 158 26.74 9.43 6.54
N LYS A 159 27.99 9.80 6.23
CA LYS A 159 28.36 11.17 5.87
C LYS A 159 27.66 11.64 4.59
N LYS A 160 27.66 10.82 3.53
CA LYS A 160 26.97 11.14 2.27
C LYS A 160 25.46 11.31 2.46
N PHE A 161 24.84 10.45 3.27
CA PHE A 161 23.43 10.58 3.65
C PHE A 161 23.17 11.91 4.37
N MET A 162 24.00 12.26 5.36
CA MET A 162 23.88 13.53 6.06
C MET A 162 24.00 14.73 5.11
N GLU A 163 25.05 14.77 4.28
CA GLU A 163 25.30 15.84 3.30
C GLU A 163 24.13 15.99 2.31
N LYS A 164 23.54 14.88 1.85
CA LYS A 164 22.36 14.86 0.98
C LYS A 164 21.19 15.62 1.59
N TYR A 165 20.96 15.51 2.91
CA TYR A 165 19.83 16.16 3.57
C TYR A 165 20.13 17.59 4.05
N LEU A 166 21.36 17.85 4.52
CA LEU A 166 21.77 19.19 4.93
C LEU A 166 21.88 20.17 3.75
N SER A 167 22.13 19.69 2.55
CA SER A 167 22.15 20.51 1.32
C SER A 167 20.75 20.91 0.83
N ILE A 168 19.68 20.39 1.43
CA ILE A 168 18.31 20.71 1.02
C ILE A 168 17.86 22.00 1.70
N SER A 169 17.58 23.01 0.88
CA SER A 169 16.85 24.20 1.31
C SER A 169 15.88 24.61 0.22
N ARG A 170 14.58 24.40 0.46
CA ARG A 170 13.52 24.76 -0.49
C ARG A 170 12.19 25.03 0.20
N LYS A 171 11.27 25.64 -0.53
CA LYS A 171 9.91 25.95 -0.06
C LYS A 171 8.90 25.28 -0.97
N LEU A 172 7.97 24.54 -0.39
CA LEU A 172 6.79 24.02 -1.06
C LEU A 172 5.64 24.99 -0.78
N THR A 173 5.06 25.57 -1.82
CA THR A 173 4.04 26.61 -1.69
C THR A 173 2.74 26.14 -2.33
N SER A 174 1.66 26.16 -1.58
CA SER A 174 0.28 26.08 -2.07
C SER A 174 -0.36 27.47 -1.99
N PRO A 175 -1.56 27.69 -2.56
CA PRO A 175 -2.27 28.96 -2.45
C PRO A 175 -2.51 29.43 -1.00
N THR A 176 -2.53 28.51 -0.03
CA THR A 176 -2.88 28.78 1.36
C THR A 176 -1.74 28.53 2.35
N HIS A 177 -0.65 27.90 1.93
CA HIS A 177 0.41 27.48 2.86
C HIS A 177 1.80 27.47 2.21
N THR A 178 2.83 27.77 3.00
CA THR A 178 4.23 27.61 2.57
C THR A 178 4.97 26.74 3.59
N LEU A 179 5.45 25.58 3.14
CA LEU A 179 6.24 24.66 3.94
C LEU A 179 7.71 24.77 3.56
N LYS A 180 8.57 25.15 4.52
CA LYS A 180 10.02 25.13 4.34
C LYS A 180 10.56 23.72 4.59
N ILE A 181 11.28 23.17 3.61
CA ILE A 181 12.01 21.91 3.72
C ILE A 181 13.50 22.26 3.91
N GLU A 182 13.94 22.18 5.15
CA GLU A 182 15.32 22.41 5.57
C GLU A 182 15.62 21.51 6.78
N TYR A 183 16.78 20.86 6.76
CA TYR A 183 17.18 19.91 7.79
C TYR A 183 18.33 20.44 8.63
N ARG A 184 18.36 20.03 9.89
CA ARG A 184 19.52 20.14 10.78
C ARG A 184 20.01 18.74 11.13
N GLU A 185 21.28 18.58 11.46
CA GLU A 185 21.91 17.28 11.73
C GLU A 185 21.09 16.40 12.68
N LYS A 186 20.69 16.95 13.84
CA LYS A 186 19.88 16.22 14.83
C LYS A 186 18.58 15.68 14.21
N LYS A 187 17.91 16.48 13.38
CA LYS A 187 16.63 16.08 12.78
C LYS A 187 16.81 15.02 11.70
N VAL A 188 17.88 15.09 10.90
CA VAL A 188 18.24 14.02 9.95
C VAL A 188 18.49 12.71 10.70
N MET A 189 19.29 12.74 11.76
CA MET A 189 19.56 11.54 12.58
C MET A 189 18.28 10.95 13.17
N GLN A 190 17.42 11.78 13.77
CA GLN A 190 16.17 11.31 14.36
C GLN A 190 15.26 10.63 13.33
N ILE A 191 15.04 11.27 12.17
CA ILE A 191 14.19 10.70 11.13
C ILE A 191 14.81 9.42 10.55
N ALA A 192 16.13 9.41 10.32
CA ALA A 192 16.81 8.23 9.81
C ALA A 192 16.74 7.06 10.79
N VAL A 193 17.00 7.29 12.08
CA VAL A 193 16.86 6.24 13.11
C VAL A 193 15.44 5.73 13.20
N GLN A 194 14.44 6.61 13.06
CA GLN A 194 13.04 6.24 13.12
C GLN A 194 12.59 5.42 11.90
N TYR A 195 12.93 5.84 10.68
CA TYR A 195 12.29 5.34 9.46
C TYR A 195 13.20 4.61 8.48
N LEU A 196 14.53 4.70 8.57
CA LEU A 196 15.40 4.19 7.49
C LEU A 196 15.30 2.66 7.33
N ARG A 197 15.05 1.92 8.42
CA ARG A 197 14.78 0.47 8.34
C ARG A 197 13.44 0.18 7.66
N ALA A 198 12.40 0.94 7.99
CA ALA A 198 11.08 0.83 7.37
C ALA A 198 11.13 1.15 5.87
N ILE A 199 11.83 2.21 5.49
CA ILE A 199 12.06 2.60 4.08
C ILE A 199 12.74 1.45 3.31
N ARG A 200 13.80 0.86 3.88
CA ARG A 200 14.51 -0.27 3.23
C ARG A 200 13.61 -1.48 3.07
N PHE A 201 12.87 -1.86 4.11
CA PHE A 201 11.90 -2.94 4.03
C PHE A 201 10.85 -2.68 2.95
N THR A 202 10.30 -1.47 2.87
CA THR A 202 9.33 -1.09 1.84
C THR A 202 9.94 -1.16 0.43
N SER A 203 11.19 -0.75 0.24
CA SER A 203 11.90 -0.90 -1.04
C SER A 203 12.09 -2.36 -1.42
N ASP A 204 12.48 -3.21 -0.46
CA ASP A 204 12.65 -4.66 -0.67
C ASP A 204 11.30 -5.33 -1.00
N ALA A 205 10.23 -4.92 -0.31
CA ALA A 205 8.86 -5.37 -0.56
C ALA A 205 8.39 -5.00 -1.98
N TYR A 206 8.62 -3.74 -2.41
CA TYR A 206 8.30 -3.31 -3.77
C TYR A 206 9.05 -4.14 -4.82
N ALA A 207 10.35 -4.37 -4.62
CA ALA A 207 11.16 -5.19 -5.51
C ALA A 207 10.64 -6.63 -5.57
N ALA A 208 10.31 -7.24 -4.42
CA ALA A 208 9.77 -8.59 -4.34
C ALA A 208 8.41 -8.72 -5.04
N ILE A 209 7.49 -7.79 -4.78
CA ILE A 209 6.15 -7.78 -5.40
C ILE A 209 6.24 -7.62 -6.91
N THR A 210 7.00 -6.63 -7.40
CA THR A 210 7.11 -6.36 -8.84
C THR A 210 7.86 -7.45 -9.59
N HIS A 211 8.87 -8.05 -8.95
CA HIS A 211 9.54 -9.24 -9.49
C HIS A 211 8.58 -10.42 -9.61
N HIS A 212 7.81 -10.72 -8.55
CA HIS A 212 6.86 -11.82 -8.55
C HIS A 212 5.72 -11.60 -9.55
N LYS A 213 5.17 -10.38 -9.64
CA LYS A 213 4.10 -10.02 -10.58
C LYS A 213 4.59 -9.95 -12.03
N GLY A 214 5.89 -9.80 -12.27
CA GLY A 214 6.47 -9.62 -13.61
C GLY A 214 6.19 -8.26 -14.24
N THR A 215 5.70 -7.30 -13.47
CA THR A 215 5.41 -5.93 -13.92
C THR A 215 5.55 -4.95 -12.77
N THR A 216 5.78 -3.68 -13.11
CA THR A 216 5.76 -2.57 -12.18
C THR A 216 4.42 -1.83 -12.18
N ASP A 217 3.50 -2.20 -13.09
CA ASP A 217 2.16 -1.63 -13.19
C ASP A 217 1.28 -2.15 -12.05
N ILE A 218 1.44 -1.50 -10.89
CA ILE A 218 0.73 -1.76 -9.64
C ILE A 218 0.45 -0.43 -8.95
N ASP A 219 -0.59 -0.40 -8.12
CA ASP A 219 -0.69 0.60 -7.08
C ASP A 219 0.13 0.15 -5.87
N PHE A 220 0.96 1.04 -5.35
CA PHE A 220 1.84 0.71 -4.22
C PHE A 220 1.76 1.80 -3.16
N GLU A 221 1.42 1.40 -1.95
CA GLU A 221 1.33 2.27 -0.78
C GLU A 221 2.30 1.82 0.30
N MET A 222 2.91 2.80 0.96
CA MET A 222 3.54 2.60 2.26
C MET A 222 2.63 3.22 3.32
N SER A 223 2.21 2.41 4.29
CA SER A 223 1.47 2.91 5.44
C SER A 223 2.39 3.16 6.64
N VAL A 224 2.26 4.31 7.28
CA VAL A 224 2.94 4.66 8.55
C VAL A 224 1.94 5.31 9.53
N ASP A 225 0.67 4.91 9.44
CA ASP A 225 -0.45 5.42 10.24
C ASP A 225 -0.51 4.79 11.65
N GLU A 226 -0.10 3.53 11.79
CA GLU A 226 -0.08 2.80 13.06
C GLU A 226 1.12 3.15 13.98
N THR A 227 1.91 4.19 13.70
CA THR A 227 3.05 4.63 14.55
C THR A 227 2.61 5.32 15.83
N SER A 228 3.41 5.38 16.90
CA SER A 228 3.01 6.12 18.11
C SER A 228 3.10 7.64 17.95
N THR A 229 3.93 8.13 17.03
CA THR A 229 4.21 9.55 16.83
C THR A 229 3.73 10.05 15.46
N PRO A 230 3.19 11.28 15.36
CA PRO A 230 2.77 11.86 14.08
C PRO A 230 3.90 11.99 13.08
N THR A 231 3.60 11.75 11.81
CA THR A 231 4.59 11.82 10.73
C THR A 231 4.86 13.27 10.38
N THR A 232 6.00 13.81 10.86
CA THR A 232 6.36 15.21 10.57
C THR A 232 6.57 15.44 9.06
N ALA A 233 6.32 16.65 8.57
CA ALA A 233 6.51 16.99 7.15
C ALA A 233 7.93 16.71 6.62
N LEU A 234 8.96 16.88 7.46
CA LEU A 234 10.34 16.52 7.12
C LEU A 234 10.57 15.01 7.09
N ALA A 235 9.87 14.23 7.93
CA ALA A 235 9.92 12.77 7.87
C ALA A 235 9.24 12.27 6.60
N HIS A 236 8.02 12.75 6.32
CA HIS A 236 7.30 12.47 5.08
C HIS A 236 8.19 12.73 3.87
N TYR A 237 8.79 13.93 3.77
CA TYR A 237 9.64 14.25 2.61
C TYR A 237 10.86 13.33 2.48
N LEU A 238 11.50 12.95 3.60
CA LEU A 238 12.63 12.03 3.59
C LEU A 238 12.22 10.62 3.14
N ILE A 239 11.10 10.11 3.66
CA ILE A 239 10.56 8.79 3.30
C ILE A 239 10.32 8.70 1.79
N ILE A 240 9.55 9.65 1.24
CA ILE A 240 9.25 9.68 -0.19
C ILE A 240 10.53 9.77 -1.03
N ARG A 241 11.46 10.65 -0.63
CA ARG A 241 12.71 10.83 -1.39
C ARG A 241 13.56 9.57 -1.42
N GLU A 242 13.75 8.90 -0.28
CA GLU A 242 14.53 7.66 -0.25
C GLU A 242 13.86 6.54 -1.05
N LEU A 243 12.54 6.42 -0.99
CA LEU A 243 11.80 5.42 -1.78
C LEU A 243 11.92 5.70 -3.29
N CYS A 244 11.77 6.96 -3.71
CA CYS A 244 11.98 7.35 -5.10
C CYS A 244 13.43 7.09 -5.56
N ASP A 245 14.42 7.41 -4.73
CA ASP A 245 15.84 7.17 -5.05
C ASP A 245 16.16 5.67 -5.13
N ALA A 246 15.39 4.82 -4.45
CA ALA A 246 15.44 3.36 -4.56
C ALA A 246 14.64 2.80 -5.75
N GLY A 247 14.02 3.66 -6.57
CA GLY A 247 13.24 3.24 -7.75
C GLY A 247 11.81 2.79 -7.45
N VAL A 248 11.31 3.02 -6.23
CA VAL A 248 9.93 2.70 -5.85
C VAL A 248 8.97 3.70 -6.49
N ARG A 249 7.93 3.19 -7.17
CA ARG A 249 6.83 3.99 -7.72
C ARG A 249 5.66 3.97 -6.75
N LEU A 250 5.62 4.97 -5.87
CA LEU A 250 4.53 5.13 -4.90
C LEU A 250 3.28 5.72 -5.56
N THR A 251 2.14 5.08 -5.33
CA THR A 251 0.81 5.66 -5.59
C THR A 251 0.42 6.57 -4.43
N SER A 252 0.68 6.15 -3.20
CA SER A 252 0.28 6.86 -1.99
C SER A 252 1.21 6.58 -0.81
N LEU A 253 1.12 7.45 0.20
CA LEU A 253 1.70 7.27 1.52
C LEU A 253 0.59 7.57 2.52
N ALA A 254 0.36 6.69 3.49
CA ALA A 254 -0.60 6.90 4.56
C ALA A 254 0.14 7.34 5.85
N PRO A 255 0.29 8.65 6.11
CA PRO A 255 0.92 9.15 7.33
C PRO A 255 -0.03 9.13 8.54
N ARG A 256 0.54 9.05 9.74
CA ARG A 256 -0.14 9.43 11.00
C ARG A 256 -0.19 10.95 11.23
#